data_AF-A0A1U7RB59-F1
#
_entry.id   AF-A0A1U7RB59-F1
#
_cell.length_a   1.000
_cell.length_b   1.000
_cell.length_c   1.000
_cell.angle_alpha   90.00
_cell.angle_beta   90.00
_cell.angle_gamma   90.00
#
_symmetry.space_group_name_H-M   'P 1'
#
loop_
_entity.id
_entity.type
_entity.pdbx_description
1 polymer ?
#
loop_
_entity_poly.entity_id
_entity_poly.type
_entity_poly.pdbx_seq_one_letter_code
_entity_poly.pdbx_strand_id
1 'polypeptide(L)'
;MQPGSILVLAVLLVSSALVAGDSAKGEKKGVCPVDNVRCIRSEPPKCCSDRNCEGPEKCCYLHCGFKCVQPVKTIEEMEPRGVRHKTS
;
A
#
# COMPACT_ATOMS: atom_id res chain seq x y z
N MET A 1 14.17 8.27 -45.65
CA MET A 1 14.24 7.83 -44.24
C MET A 1 15.23 8.73 -43.52
N GLN A 2 14.76 9.74 -42.79
CA GLN A 2 15.66 10.68 -42.11
C GLN A 2 16.22 10.01 -40.85
N PRO A 3 17.53 10.14 -40.56
CA PRO A 3 18.17 9.50 -39.41
C PRO A 3 17.56 9.94 -38.07
N GLY A 4 16.95 11.13 -38.02
CA GLY A 4 16.22 11.63 -36.85
C GLY A 4 14.95 10.82 -36.52
N SER A 5 14.28 10.24 -37.52
CA SER A 5 13.07 9.44 -37.30
C SER A 5 13.36 8.14 -36.55
N ILE A 6 14.54 7.55 -36.79
CA ILE A 6 14.98 6.32 -36.12
C ILE A 6 15.34 6.62 -34.65
N LEU A 7 16.00 7.75 -34.38
CA LEU A 7 16.31 8.15 -33.00
C LEU A 7 15.04 8.37 -32.16
N VAL A 8 14.04 9.04 -32.73
CA VAL A 8 12.78 9.31 -32.02
C VAL A 8 12.05 8.00 -31.65
N LEU A 9 12.01 7.04 -32.58
CA LEU A 9 11.39 5.73 -32.33
C LEU A 9 12.14 4.93 -31.25
N ALA A 10 13.47 4.97 -31.26
CA ALA A 10 14.28 4.28 -30.24
C ALA A 10 14.02 4.84 -28.82
N VAL A 11 13.92 6.16 -28.67
CA VAL A 11 13.68 6.80 -27.35
C VAL A 11 12.30 6.45 -26.78
N LEU A 12 11.26 6.38 -27.62
CA LEU A 12 9.90 6.02 -27.21
C LEU A 12 9.81 4.57 -26.70
N LEU A 13 10.51 3.64 -27.34
CA LEU A 13 10.53 2.24 -26.93
C LEU A 13 11.27 2.04 -25.59
N VAL A 14 12.37 2.77 -25.36
CA VAL A 14 13.12 2.74 -24.09
C VAL A 14 12.28 3.24 -22.91
N SER A 15 11.40 4.22 -23.16
CA SER A 15 10.51 4.77 -22.14
C SER A 15 9.47 3.76 -21.65
N SER A 16 9.07 2.83 -22.51
CA SER A 16 8.05 1.81 -22.21
C SER A 16 8.59 0.67 -21.33
N ALA A 17 9.91 0.47 -21.29
CA ALA A 17 10.55 -0.59 -20.51
C ALA A 17 10.83 -0.21 -19.04
N LEU A 18 10.70 1.08 -18.67
CA LEU A 18 10.98 1.56 -17.31
C LEU A 18 9.77 1.52 -16.35
N VAL A 19 8.71 0.79 -16.70
CA VAL A 19 7.58 0.51 -15.79
C VAL A 19 7.66 -0.92 -15.22
N ALA A 20 8.86 -1.34 -14.81
CA ALA A 20 9.02 -2.54 -13.99
C ALA A 20 8.74 -2.20 -12.51
N GLY A 21 7.48 -1.86 -12.22
CA GLY A 21 6.98 -1.79 -10.86
C GLY A 21 6.37 -3.11 -10.45
N ASP A 22 7.19 -4.16 -10.31
CA ASP A 22 6.75 -5.35 -9.58
C ASP A 22 6.50 -4.92 -8.14
N SER A 23 5.24 -4.93 -7.76
CA SER A 23 4.90 -4.93 -6.36
C SER A 23 3.94 -6.08 -6.19
N ALA A 24 4.48 -7.21 -5.78
CA ALA A 24 3.75 -8.25 -5.07
C ALA A 24 3.73 -7.99 -3.54
N LYS A 25 3.87 -6.73 -3.09
CA LYS A 25 3.68 -6.35 -1.68
C LYS A 25 2.21 -5.99 -1.42
N GLY A 26 1.31 -6.90 -1.80
CA GLY A 26 -0.14 -6.74 -1.63
C GLY A 26 -0.52 -7.06 -0.19
N GLU A 27 -1.14 -6.10 0.49
CA GLU A 27 -1.73 -6.21 1.83
C GLU A 27 -0.75 -6.39 3.01
N LYS A 28 -0.75 -5.40 3.92
CA LYS A 28 -0.10 -5.50 5.23
C LYS A 28 -1.01 -6.20 6.24
N LYS A 29 -0.42 -6.81 7.28
CA LYS A 29 -1.14 -7.52 8.35
C LYS A 29 -2.06 -6.58 9.14
N GLY A 30 -3.11 -7.16 9.72
CA GLY A 30 -4.13 -6.45 10.48
C GLY A 30 -5.25 -5.88 9.61
N VAL A 31 -6.26 -5.27 10.25
CA VAL A 31 -7.48 -4.76 9.58
C VAL A 31 -7.62 -3.26 9.74
N CYS A 32 -8.33 -2.63 8.81
CA CYS A 32 -8.66 -1.21 8.94
C CYS A 32 -9.58 -0.98 10.14
N PRO A 33 -9.37 0.11 10.91
CA PRO A 33 -10.30 0.47 11.98
C PRO A 33 -11.68 0.82 11.39
N VAL A 34 -12.74 0.57 12.18
CA VAL A 34 -14.11 0.88 11.79
C VAL A 34 -14.30 2.41 11.73
N ASP A 35 -14.84 2.90 10.62
CA ASP A 35 -15.26 4.29 10.49
C ASP A 35 -16.78 4.41 10.60
N ASN A 36 -17.25 5.19 11.56
CA ASN A 36 -18.68 5.45 11.80
C ASN A 36 -19.13 6.82 11.27
N VAL A 37 -18.27 7.54 10.54
CA VAL A 37 -18.57 8.87 10.01
C VAL A 37 -19.42 8.78 8.75
N ARG A 38 -20.50 9.57 8.70
CA ARG A 38 -21.29 9.80 7.48
C ARG A 38 -20.77 11.05 6.78
N CYS A 39 -20.31 10.87 5.55
CA CYS A 39 -19.70 11.94 4.77
C CYS A 39 -20.71 12.54 3.79
N ILE A 40 -20.83 13.86 3.77
CA ILE A 40 -21.54 14.59 2.71
C ILE A 40 -20.64 14.67 1.46
N ARG A 41 -19.33 14.78 1.66
CA ARG A 41 -18.32 14.85 0.60
C ARG A 41 -17.07 14.08 0.99
N SER A 42 -16.44 13.43 0.01
CA SER A 42 -15.15 12.78 0.18
C SER A 42 -14.00 13.79 0.19
N GLU A 43 -12.97 13.48 0.98
CA GLU A 43 -11.67 14.15 0.95
C GLU A 43 -10.76 13.51 -0.13
N PRO A 44 -9.79 14.27 -0.67
CA PRO A 44 -8.79 13.72 -1.56
C PRO A 44 -8.03 12.55 -0.93
N PRO A 45 -7.79 11.46 -1.67
CA PRO A 45 -7.06 10.30 -1.15
C PRO A 45 -5.59 10.65 -0.89
N LYS A 46 -5.07 10.24 0.27
CA LYS A 46 -3.64 10.36 0.62
C LYS A 46 -2.84 9.11 0.28
N CYS A 47 -3.52 7.99 0.00
CA CYS A 47 -2.94 6.72 -0.40
C CYS A 47 -3.92 5.98 -1.33
N CYS A 48 -3.41 5.06 -2.16
CA CYS A 48 -4.24 4.19 -3.00
C CYS A 48 -4.13 2.71 -2.59
N SER A 49 -3.07 2.34 -1.85
CA SER A 49 -2.83 0.98 -1.38
C SER A 49 -1.93 1.01 -0.15
N ASP A 50 -1.88 -0.10 0.60
CA ASP A 50 -0.97 -0.28 1.75
C ASP A 50 0.50 0.01 1.40
N ARG A 51 0.89 -0.12 0.13
CA ARG A 51 2.25 0.14 -0.37
C ARG A 51 2.64 1.60 -0.33
N ASN A 52 1.66 2.50 -0.44
CA ASN A 52 1.88 3.94 -0.34
C ASN A 52 2.14 4.39 1.10
N CYS A 53 1.85 3.52 2.08
CA CYS A 53 2.00 3.82 3.50
C CYS A 53 3.33 3.28 4.02
N GLU A 54 3.91 3.97 4.99
CA GLU A 54 5.19 3.56 5.58
C GLU A 54 4.99 2.43 6.60
N GLY A 55 6.05 1.67 6.88
CA GLY A 55 6.05 0.64 7.93
C GLY A 55 4.84 -0.31 7.90
N PRO A 56 4.15 -0.55 9.03
CA PRO A 56 2.98 -1.42 9.13
C PRO A 56 1.64 -0.75 8.80
N GLU A 57 1.63 0.53 8.41
CA GLU A 57 0.38 1.29 8.20
C GLU A 57 -0.40 0.81 6.98
N LYS A 58 -1.72 0.67 7.13
CA LYS A 58 -2.63 0.31 6.03
C LYS A 58 -3.27 1.54 5.43
N CYS A 59 -3.59 1.46 4.14
CA CYS A 59 -4.38 2.48 3.46
C CYS A 59 -5.87 2.19 3.68
N CYS A 60 -6.50 2.95 4.56
CA CYS A 60 -7.88 2.74 4.98
C CYS A 60 -8.75 3.95 4.64
N TYR A 61 -10.02 3.71 4.36
CA TYR A 61 -11.00 4.78 4.25
C TYR A 61 -11.43 5.21 5.66
N LEU A 62 -11.04 6.42 6.06
CA LEU A 62 -11.35 6.96 7.39
C LEU A 62 -11.65 8.46 7.32
N HIS A 63 -12.71 8.89 8.00
CA HIS A 63 -13.13 10.29 8.06
C HIS A 63 -13.16 10.90 6.66
N CYS A 64 -13.94 10.26 5.78
CA CYS A 64 -14.23 10.72 4.43
C CYS A 64 -13.09 10.62 3.41
N GLY A 65 -11.94 10.00 3.70
CA GLY A 65 -10.87 9.84 2.71
C GLY A 65 -9.93 8.67 2.99
N PHE A 66 -9.16 8.28 1.97
CA PHE A 66 -8.13 7.25 2.12
C PHE A 66 -6.89 7.82 2.81
N LYS A 67 -6.47 7.18 3.92
CA LYS A 67 -5.39 7.63 4.79
C LYS A 67 -4.56 6.45 5.25
N CYS A 68 -3.26 6.68 5.46
CA CYS A 68 -2.37 5.72 6.12
C CYS A 68 -2.66 5.74 7.62
N VAL A 69 -3.03 4.60 8.17
CA VAL A 69 -3.37 4.46 9.58
C VAL A 69 -2.82 3.16 10.15
N GLN A 70 -2.61 3.15 11.47
CA GLN A 70 -2.21 1.93 12.18
C GLN A 70 -3.34 0.89 12.11
N PRO A 71 -3.05 -0.36 11.72
CA PRO A 71 -4.04 -1.40 11.66
C PRO A 71 -4.48 -1.86 13.06
N VAL A 72 -5.71 -2.34 13.16
CA VAL A 72 -6.15 -3.10 14.33
C VAL A 72 -5.60 -4.51 14.21
N LYS A 73 -4.99 -5.01 15.30
CA LYS A 73 -4.46 -6.38 15.36
C LYS A 73 -5.58 -7.37 15.11
N THR A 74 -5.42 -8.26 14.14
CA THR A 74 -6.22 -9.48 14.10
C THR A 74 -5.80 -10.38 15.27
N ILE A 75 -6.72 -11.21 15.76
CA ILE A 75 -6.44 -12.17 16.85
C ILE A 75 -5.30 -13.15 16.47
N GLU A 76 -4.86 -13.15 15.20
CA GLU A 76 -3.70 -13.89 14.68
C GLU A 76 -2.33 -13.21 14.94
N GLU A 77 -2.30 -12.03 15.57
CA GLU A 77 -1.06 -11.30 15.99
C GLU A 77 -0.77 -11.42 17.49
N MET A 78 -1.64 -12.07 18.25
CA MET A 78 -1.42 -12.30 19.69
C MET A 78 -0.65 -13.61 19.97
N GLU A 79 0.02 -14.19 18.96
CA GLU A 79 1.03 -15.22 19.26
C GLU A 79 2.01 -14.66 20.31
N PRO A 80 2.09 -15.27 21.50
CA PRO A 80 2.92 -14.75 22.55
C PRO A 80 4.36 -14.90 22.08
N ARG A 81 5.05 -13.77 21.89
CA ARG A 81 6.51 -13.75 21.79
C ARG A 81 7.08 -14.30 23.10
N GLY A 82 7.29 -15.62 23.13
CA GLY A 82 8.03 -16.34 24.16
C GLY A 82 7.30 -16.60 25.47
N VAL A 83 6.40 -17.60 25.51
CA VAL A 83 6.26 -18.38 26.75
C VAL A 83 7.40 -19.40 26.76
N ARG A 84 8.47 -19.10 27.50
CA ARG A 84 9.45 -20.11 27.89
C ARG A 84 8.70 -21.11 28.78
N HIS A 85 8.31 -22.25 28.22
CA HIS A 85 7.84 -23.39 29.00
C HIS A 85 8.97 -23.77 29.95
N LYS A 86 8.81 -23.44 31.23
CA LYS A 86 9.70 -23.92 32.29
C LYS A 86 9.20 -25.33 32.60
N THR A 87 9.74 -26.32 31.90
CA THR A 87 9.59 -27.73 32.28
C THR A 87 10.17 -27.88 33.67
N SER A 88 9.31 -28.21 34.64
CA SER A 88 9.72 -28.70 35.96
C SER A 88 9.73 -30.21 35.96
#